data_AF-A0A6L9YX75-F1
#
_entry.id   AF-A0A6L9YX75-F1
#
_cell.length_a   1.000
_cell.length_b   1.000
_cell.length_c   1.000
_cell.angle_alpha   90.00
_cell.angle_beta   90.00
_cell.angle_gamma   90.00
#
_symmetry.space_group_name_H-M   'P 1'
#
loop_
_entity.id
_entity.type
_entity.pdbx_description
1 polymer ?
#
loop_
_entity_poly.entity_id
_entity_poly.type
_entity_poly.pdbx_seq_one_letter_code
_entity_poly.pdbx_strand_id
1 'polypeptide(L)'
;MVSSASVFDPLKKGEKEWIEKLVRSHIISNWEATDEPEHLKTIRDALSEPLRERILSNEQRSAYLLELYQQVWQQGEVVANNSFEEGKLQLSGLVVKQRVGAFPVLKVYNRIYHQVFNQDWIEQELAALRPYSEGFRAWVASGCQDESLLLRGKALKDAQAWAKRKNLSYLDQQFLAASEKKGIEEQIAQEKLEAELDRERKDREATHKRNQVLTEANRKAQRRIQIGAVVLSIAVLGAIFSGVVAGKEVIRVKQAKTDHKILKEDIETINRLSELAAELQHNHLYSEAKEAWGQVSKSTLIPEDKRNLKQAMLLASISLANQQLSQKYQEFEKDSKATERWNEARQRIKQIKEKNLFPSQPNLDVPEEWAIQVHFKRVEGRLLRTEGQIDKALKSYQEAFDILDKAWQKFPNVDIDTETTIPSFIPQKQSILSTNAVENFHREYIELLSENGRDSQIIKDSLLNHFLAELHFFMKSANWKDADLKNVRIMLYIANREKEGWLNRPHIKNFSCQDLRTLNTLWVKHSDGKFGFSVQKQILDKIIAERGLPKGEYDELLDETWYEWWEKVNWYAEIFNKNKAEEGHLPLAPWNTKENRTVTFRREEPVTDWRKSFLSDLFSRCDW
;
A
#
# COMPACT_ATOMS: atom_id res chain seq x y z
N MET A 1 -80.60 -35.21 8.58
CA MET A 1 -79.76 -35.99 9.52
C MET A 1 -78.76 -36.78 8.71
N VAL A 2 -77.59 -37.03 9.30
CA VAL A 2 -76.40 -37.72 8.77
C VAL A 2 -75.55 -36.82 7.85
N SER A 3 -74.24 -36.68 8.06
CA SER A 3 -73.42 -36.82 9.27
C SER A 3 -72.06 -36.23 8.92
N SER A 4 -71.57 -35.36 9.80
CA SER A 4 -70.17 -35.24 10.19
C SER A 4 -69.11 -35.96 9.33
N ALA A 5 -68.50 -35.25 8.39
CA ALA A 5 -67.12 -35.54 7.98
C ALA A 5 -66.23 -34.39 8.47
N SER A 6 -65.66 -34.62 9.66
CA SER A 6 -64.36 -34.14 10.15
C SER A 6 -63.70 -32.97 9.39
N VAL A 7 -64.05 -31.74 9.75
CA VAL A 7 -63.07 -30.65 9.67
C VAL A 7 -62.28 -30.73 10.97
N PHE A 8 -61.04 -31.20 10.87
CA PHE A 8 -60.07 -31.25 11.96
C PHE A 8 -60.07 -29.92 12.72
N ASP A 9 -60.42 -29.96 14.02
CA ASP A 9 -60.20 -28.87 14.96
C ASP A 9 -58.80 -29.05 15.57
N PRO A 10 -57.78 -28.23 15.19
CA PRO A 10 -56.40 -28.45 15.62
C PRO A 10 -56.09 -27.85 17.01
N LEU A 11 -57.05 -27.25 17.71
CA LEU A 11 -56.76 -26.29 18.79
C LEU A 11 -56.54 -26.86 20.20
N LYS A 12 -56.32 -28.17 20.40
CA LYS A 12 -55.95 -28.69 21.74
C LYS A 12 -54.88 -29.77 21.69
N LYS A 13 -53.63 -29.34 21.98
CA LYS A 13 -52.34 -30.07 21.90
C LYS A 13 -51.98 -30.50 20.48
N GLY A 14 -51.30 -29.62 19.76
CA GLY A 14 -50.90 -29.87 18.38
C GLY A 14 -50.82 -28.61 17.52
N GLU A 15 -51.40 -27.48 17.98
CA GLU A 15 -51.45 -26.22 17.24
C GLU A 15 -50.06 -25.74 16.83
N LYS A 16 -49.07 -25.84 17.72
CA LYS A 16 -47.68 -25.48 17.42
C LYS A 16 -47.10 -26.38 16.33
N GLU A 17 -47.26 -27.70 16.43
CA GLU A 17 -46.81 -28.64 15.40
C GLU A 17 -47.57 -28.46 14.08
N TRP A 18 -48.84 -28.11 14.13
CA TRP A 18 -49.69 -27.88 12.97
C TRP A 18 -49.31 -26.59 12.25
N ILE A 19 -49.10 -25.48 12.97
CA ILE A 19 -48.58 -24.21 12.43
C ILE A 19 -47.19 -24.44 11.86
N GLU A 20 -46.31 -25.16 12.55
CA GLU A 20 -44.99 -25.49 12.03
C GLU A 20 -45.08 -26.29 10.73
N LYS A 21 -45.93 -27.32 10.68
CA LYS A 21 -46.12 -28.14 9.46
C LYS A 21 -46.69 -27.31 8.31
N LEU A 22 -47.64 -26.41 8.59
CA LEU A 22 -48.24 -25.52 7.59
C LEU A 22 -47.19 -24.57 7.01
N VAL A 23 -46.46 -23.85 7.88
CA VAL A 23 -45.40 -22.91 7.46
C VAL A 23 -44.30 -23.63 6.69
N ARG A 24 -43.87 -24.81 7.15
CA ARG A 24 -42.86 -25.60 6.44
C ARG A 24 -43.32 -26.04 5.06
N SER A 25 -44.55 -26.55 4.93
CA SER A 25 -45.04 -27.12 3.66
C SER A 25 -45.48 -26.07 2.63
N HIS A 26 -45.98 -24.91 3.06
CA HIS A 26 -46.57 -23.92 2.15
C HIS A 26 -45.73 -22.64 1.99
N ILE A 27 -44.82 -22.33 2.91
CA ILE A 27 -44.04 -21.07 2.89
C ILE A 27 -42.54 -21.34 2.74
N ILE A 28 -41.99 -22.37 3.40
CA ILE A 28 -40.53 -22.64 3.39
C ILE A 28 -40.15 -23.65 2.29
N SER A 29 -40.88 -24.75 2.16
CA SER A 29 -40.60 -25.77 1.16
C SER A 29 -41.05 -25.30 -0.21
N ASN A 30 -40.15 -25.31 -1.19
CA ASN A 30 -40.41 -24.88 -2.56
C ASN A 30 -40.92 -23.43 -2.69
N TRP A 31 -40.48 -22.56 -1.77
CA TRP A 31 -40.92 -21.16 -1.68
C TRP A 31 -40.75 -20.39 -3.00
N GLU A 32 -39.72 -20.71 -3.81
CA GLU A 32 -39.50 -20.07 -5.11
C GLU A 32 -40.64 -20.29 -6.11
N ALA A 33 -41.41 -21.36 -5.97
CA ALA A 33 -42.56 -21.64 -6.83
C ALA A 33 -43.88 -21.15 -6.23
N THR A 34 -43.94 -20.90 -4.91
CA THR A 34 -45.20 -20.68 -4.17
C THR A 34 -45.33 -19.29 -3.52
N ASP A 35 -44.34 -18.41 -3.69
CA ASP A 35 -44.35 -17.02 -3.19
C ASP A 35 -45.34 -16.13 -3.96
N GLU A 36 -46.61 -16.15 -3.55
CA GLU A 36 -47.71 -15.31 -4.06
C GLU A 36 -48.50 -14.66 -2.90
N PRO A 37 -48.62 -13.31 -2.83
CA PRO A 37 -47.94 -12.32 -3.68
C PRO A 37 -46.42 -12.30 -3.43
N GLU A 38 -45.65 -11.90 -4.46
CA GLU A 38 -44.19 -11.99 -4.44
C GLU A 38 -43.56 -11.12 -3.34
N HIS A 39 -42.92 -11.77 -2.37
CA HIS A 39 -42.23 -11.13 -1.27
C HIS A 39 -40.85 -11.73 -1.06
N LEU A 40 -40.76 -13.05 -0.91
CA LEU A 40 -39.49 -13.75 -0.77
C LEU A 40 -38.65 -13.67 -2.05
N LYS A 41 -39.28 -13.73 -3.24
CA LYS A 41 -38.61 -13.53 -4.52
C LYS A 41 -38.09 -12.10 -4.64
N THR A 42 -38.87 -11.11 -4.20
CA THR A 42 -38.44 -9.71 -4.19
C THR A 42 -37.21 -9.49 -3.30
N ILE A 43 -37.18 -10.13 -2.12
CA ILE A 43 -36.01 -10.10 -1.23
C ILE A 43 -34.83 -10.82 -1.88
N ARG A 44 -35.03 -12.02 -2.45
CA ARG A 44 -34.00 -12.76 -3.19
C ARG A 44 -33.40 -11.92 -4.31
N ASP A 45 -34.25 -11.34 -5.14
CA ASP A 45 -33.88 -10.56 -6.32
C ASP A 45 -33.20 -9.24 -5.91
N ALA A 46 -33.52 -8.68 -4.74
CA ALA A 46 -32.78 -7.55 -4.17
C ALA A 46 -31.39 -7.93 -3.64
N LEU A 47 -31.17 -9.19 -3.25
CA LEU A 47 -29.87 -9.73 -2.81
C LEU A 47 -29.02 -10.27 -3.97
N SER A 48 -29.67 -10.69 -5.05
CA SER A 48 -29.06 -11.38 -6.22
C SER A 48 -29.15 -10.58 -7.54
N GLU A 49 -29.83 -9.42 -7.56
CA GLU A 49 -29.96 -8.44 -8.65
C GLU A 49 -29.80 -8.99 -10.09
N PRO A 50 -30.85 -9.57 -10.70
CA PRO A 50 -30.82 -9.93 -12.10
C PRO A 50 -31.38 -8.79 -12.97
N LEU A 51 -30.54 -7.79 -13.26
CA LEU A 51 -30.53 -7.19 -14.59
C LEU A 51 -29.12 -7.32 -15.15
N ARG A 52 -28.90 -8.47 -15.77
CA ARG A 52 -27.76 -8.89 -16.59
C ARG A 52 -27.29 -7.85 -17.64
N GLU A 53 -27.99 -6.72 -17.79
CA GLU A 53 -27.71 -5.60 -18.69
C GLU A 53 -27.75 -4.20 -18.05
N ARG A 54 -28.13 -4.03 -16.78
CA ARG A 54 -27.97 -2.73 -16.08
C ARG A 54 -26.60 -2.65 -15.43
N ILE A 55 -25.59 -2.60 -16.30
CA ILE A 55 -24.27 -1.98 -16.08
C ILE A 55 -23.39 -2.74 -15.08
N LEU A 56 -22.65 -3.75 -15.56
CA LEU A 56 -21.21 -4.10 -15.35
C LEU A 56 -20.39 -3.59 -14.14
N SER A 57 -20.96 -3.10 -13.03
CA SER A 57 -20.22 -2.37 -12.00
C SER A 57 -20.39 -2.86 -10.57
N ASN A 58 -21.08 -3.98 -10.25
CA ASN A 58 -21.21 -4.37 -8.82
C ASN A 58 -21.45 -5.83 -8.44
N GLU A 59 -20.97 -6.79 -9.22
CA GLU A 59 -20.92 -8.22 -8.81
C GLU A 59 -20.17 -8.40 -7.47
N GLN A 60 -19.18 -7.54 -7.18
CA GLN A 60 -18.49 -7.45 -5.88
C GLN A 60 -19.44 -7.15 -4.71
N ARG A 61 -20.39 -6.23 -4.89
CA ARG A 61 -21.26 -5.79 -3.80
C ARG A 61 -22.29 -6.84 -3.45
N SER A 62 -22.75 -7.62 -4.42
CA SER A 62 -23.61 -8.78 -4.17
C SER A 62 -22.89 -9.83 -3.33
N ALA A 63 -21.60 -10.10 -3.60
CA ALA A 63 -20.80 -10.99 -2.77
C ALA A 63 -20.64 -10.46 -1.33
N TYR A 64 -20.30 -9.18 -1.16
CA TYR A 64 -20.18 -8.56 0.17
C TYR A 64 -21.51 -8.52 0.94
N LEU A 65 -22.63 -8.29 0.26
CA LEU A 65 -23.97 -8.33 0.85
C LEU A 65 -24.32 -9.73 1.36
N LEU A 66 -24.06 -10.76 0.55
CA LEU A 66 -24.28 -12.15 0.93
C LEU A 66 -23.33 -12.60 2.05
N GLU A 67 -22.08 -12.14 2.05
CA GLU A 67 -21.12 -12.39 3.13
C GLU A 67 -21.52 -11.71 4.45
N LEU A 68 -21.97 -10.45 4.40
CA LEU A 68 -22.49 -9.74 5.59
C LEU A 68 -23.76 -10.42 6.10
N TYR A 69 -24.66 -10.84 5.21
CA TYR A 69 -25.85 -11.59 5.60
C TYR A 69 -25.49 -12.94 6.23
N GLN A 70 -24.51 -13.66 5.69
CA GLN A 70 -24.01 -14.91 6.26
C GLN A 70 -23.51 -14.72 7.70
N GLN A 71 -22.79 -13.64 7.99
CA GLN A 71 -22.35 -13.31 9.34
C GLN A 71 -23.53 -13.07 10.29
N VAL A 72 -24.53 -12.30 9.86
CA VAL A 72 -25.76 -12.05 10.64
C VAL A 72 -26.54 -13.35 10.87
N TRP A 73 -26.59 -14.23 9.87
CA TRP A 73 -27.27 -15.53 9.96
C TRP A 73 -26.57 -16.49 10.94
N GLN A 74 -25.23 -16.59 10.88
CA GLN A 74 -24.45 -17.51 11.73
C GLN A 74 -24.33 -17.04 13.18
N GLN A 75 -24.07 -15.74 13.39
CA GLN A 75 -23.83 -15.17 14.72
C GLN A 75 -25.14 -14.75 15.41
N GLY A 76 -26.24 -14.67 14.64
CA GLY A 76 -27.55 -14.22 15.10
C GLY A 76 -27.65 -12.70 15.30
N GLU A 77 -26.61 -12.08 15.87
CA GLU A 77 -26.52 -10.64 16.12
C GLU A 77 -25.12 -10.13 15.78
N VAL A 78 -25.03 -9.10 14.92
CA VAL A 78 -23.76 -8.48 14.51
C VAL A 78 -23.81 -6.98 14.79
N VAL A 79 -22.75 -6.40 15.33
CA VAL A 79 -22.70 -4.95 15.63
C VAL A 79 -22.82 -4.15 14.33
N ALA A 80 -23.77 -3.23 14.29
CA ALA A 80 -24.03 -2.38 13.14
C ALA A 80 -22.91 -1.34 12.99
N ASN A 81 -22.31 -1.29 11.81
CA ASN A 81 -21.21 -0.39 11.45
C ASN A 81 -21.63 0.69 10.44
N ASN A 82 -22.91 0.73 10.07
CA ASN A 82 -23.51 1.64 9.11
C ASN A 82 -22.80 1.65 7.75
N SER A 83 -22.34 0.49 7.29
CA SER A 83 -21.81 0.28 5.94
C SER A 83 -22.91 0.40 4.87
N PHE A 84 -22.51 0.60 3.61
CA PHE A 84 -23.43 0.64 2.48
C PHE A 84 -24.20 -0.69 2.34
N GLU A 85 -23.50 -1.80 2.60
CA GLU A 85 -24.00 -3.17 2.56
C GLU A 85 -25.02 -3.42 3.67
N GLU A 86 -24.77 -2.92 4.89
CA GLU A 86 -25.75 -2.93 5.97
C GLU A 86 -27.04 -2.20 5.57
N GLY A 87 -26.92 -0.98 5.03
CA GLY A 87 -28.08 -0.19 4.61
C GLY A 87 -28.89 -0.89 3.53
N LYS A 88 -28.22 -1.57 2.60
CA LYS A 88 -28.87 -2.37 1.55
C LYS A 88 -29.55 -3.62 2.09
N LEU A 89 -28.93 -4.36 3.02
CA LEU A 89 -29.59 -5.49 3.69
C LEU A 89 -30.82 -5.04 4.49
N GLN A 90 -30.77 -3.87 5.13
CA GLN A 90 -31.92 -3.30 5.83
C GLN A 90 -33.04 -2.90 4.87
N LEU A 91 -32.71 -2.24 3.76
CA LEU A 91 -33.67 -1.84 2.73
C LEU A 91 -34.30 -3.04 2.02
N SER A 92 -33.61 -4.18 1.96
CA SER A 92 -34.21 -5.44 1.48
C SER A 92 -35.26 -6.01 2.45
N GLY A 93 -35.32 -5.54 3.69
CA GLY A 93 -36.19 -6.08 4.72
C GLY A 93 -35.73 -7.42 5.32
N LEU A 94 -34.62 -7.99 4.83
CA LEU A 94 -34.07 -9.26 5.30
C LEU A 94 -33.53 -9.20 6.72
N VAL A 95 -32.91 -8.07 7.08
CA VAL A 95 -32.36 -7.80 8.41
C VAL A 95 -32.97 -6.54 9.00
N VAL A 96 -33.05 -6.49 10.32
CA VAL A 96 -33.48 -5.32 11.10
C VAL A 96 -32.33 -4.85 11.98
N LYS A 97 -32.24 -3.54 12.14
CA LYS A 97 -31.35 -2.91 13.12
C LYS A 97 -32.09 -2.68 14.43
N GLN A 98 -31.61 -3.26 15.50
CA GLN A 98 -32.20 -3.14 16.83
C GLN A 98 -31.16 -2.59 17.82
N ARG A 99 -31.59 -1.75 18.76
CA ARG A 99 -30.73 -1.31 19.86
C ARG A 99 -30.70 -2.41 20.92
N VAL A 100 -29.55 -3.06 21.08
CA VAL A 100 -29.32 -4.04 22.13
C VAL A 100 -28.12 -3.56 22.95
N GLY A 101 -28.38 -3.05 24.15
CA GLY A 101 -27.33 -2.45 25.00
C GLY A 101 -26.76 -1.14 24.43
N ALA A 102 -25.44 -0.97 24.50
CA ALA A 102 -24.74 0.28 24.15
C ALA A 102 -24.52 0.48 22.63
N PHE A 103 -24.72 -0.55 21.81
CA PHE A 103 -24.48 -0.49 20.36
C PHE A 103 -25.66 -1.08 19.58
N PRO A 104 -26.04 -0.50 18.43
CA PRO A 104 -27.03 -1.11 17.56
C PRO A 104 -26.49 -2.39 16.93
N VAL A 105 -27.33 -3.42 16.79
CA VAL A 105 -27.00 -4.70 16.17
C VAL A 105 -27.94 -5.01 15.02
N LEU A 106 -27.45 -5.76 14.04
CA LEU A 106 -28.20 -6.35 12.93
C LEU A 106 -28.65 -7.75 13.29
N LYS A 107 -29.90 -8.06 12.98
CA LYS A 107 -30.51 -9.38 13.18
C LYS A 107 -31.40 -9.72 12.00
N VAL A 108 -31.50 -11.01 11.64
CA VAL A 108 -32.46 -11.45 10.63
C VAL A 108 -33.88 -11.06 11.06
N TYR A 109 -34.63 -10.38 10.19
CA TYR A 109 -35.88 -9.70 10.55
C TYR A 109 -36.92 -10.66 11.14
N ASN A 110 -37.04 -11.87 10.58
CA ASN A 110 -37.92 -12.90 11.12
C ASN A 110 -37.39 -14.33 10.88
N ARG A 111 -38.03 -15.30 11.55
CA ARG A 111 -37.64 -16.71 11.52
C ARG A 111 -37.92 -17.40 10.17
N ILE A 112 -38.86 -16.92 9.37
CA ILE A 112 -39.14 -17.47 8.04
C ILE A 112 -37.98 -17.12 7.11
N TYR A 113 -37.51 -15.87 7.11
CA TYR A 113 -36.35 -15.44 6.32
C TYR A 113 -35.10 -16.22 6.70
N HIS A 114 -34.88 -16.46 7.99
CA HIS A 114 -33.77 -17.30 8.46
C HIS A 114 -33.84 -18.75 7.95
N GLN A 115 -35.03 -19.32 7.74
CA GLN A 115 -35.20 -20.69 7.24
C GLN A 115 -35.14 -20.77 5.71
N VAL A 116 -35.62 -19.73 5.03
CA VAL A 116 -35.67 -19.61 3.56
C VAL A 116 -34.30 -19.26 2.99
N PHE A 117 -33.68 -18.16 3.46
CA PHE A 117 -32.35 -17.73 3.07
C PHE A 117 -31.31 -18.34 4.01
N ASN A 118 -31.23 -19.67 3.99
CA ASN A 118 -30.36 -20.45 4.85
C ASN A 118 -28.93 -20.57 4.29
N GLN A 119 -28.04 -21.20 5.06
CA GLN A 119 -26.64 -21.40 4.69
C GLN A 119 -26.48 -22.05 3.30
N ASP A 120 -27.27 -23.07 2.96
CA ASP A 120 -27.17 -23.78 1.67
C ASP A 120 -27.50 -22.84 0.50
N TRP A 121 -28.54 -22.01 0.65
CA TRP A 121 -28.91 -21.01 -0.35
C TRP A 121 -27.81 -19.94 -0.50
N ILE A 122 -27.27 -19.42 0.60
CA ILE A 122 -26.18 -18.43 0.58
C ILE A 122 -24.95 -18.99 -0.14
N GLU A 123 -24.62 -20.26 0.11
CA GLU A 123 -23.46 -20.90 -0.50
C GLU A 123 -23.63 -21.11 -2.01
N GLN A 124 -24.84 -21.47 -2.47
CA GLN A 124 -25.17 -21.59 -3.89
C GLN A 124 -25.05 -20.25 -4.62
N GLU A 125 -25.59 -19.17 -4.05
CA GLU A 125 -25.50 -17.83 -4.63
C GLU A 125 -24.06 -17.31 -4.67
N LEU A 126 -23.27 -17.52 -3.59
CA LEU A 126 -21.86 -17.15 -3.57
C LEU A 126 -21.01 -17.96 -4.57
N ALA A 127 -21.35 -19.23 -4.80
CA ALA A 127 -20.68 -20.07 -5.79
C ALA A 127 -21.02 -19.65 -7.23
N ALA A 128 -22.24 -19.17 -7.47
CA ALA A 128 -22.62 -18.59 -8.76
C ALA A 128 -21.86 -17.28 -9.07
N LEU A 129 -21.47 -16.52 -8.04
CA LEU A 129 -20.74 -15.25 -8.18
C LEU A 129 -19.23 -15.41 -8.44
N ARG A 130 -18.57 -16.51 -8.04
CA ARG A 130 -17.15 -16.76 -8.37
C ARG A 130 -16.78 -18.26 -8.33
N PRO A 131 -15.97 -18.76 -9.30
CA PRO A 131 -15.62 -20.19 -9.38
C PRO A 131 -14.73 -20.72 -8.24
N TYR A 132 -14.19 -19.84 -7.40
CA TYR A 132 -13.22 -20.16 -6.34
C TYR A 132 -13.72 -19.76 -4.94
N SER A 133 -15.03 -19.59 -4.76
CA SER A 133 -15.66 -19.11 -3.53
C SER A 133 -15.30 -19.95 -2.30
N GLU A 134 -15.24 -21.27 -2.43
CA GLU A 134 -15.02 -22.19 -1.32
C GLU A 134 -13.60 -22.07 -0.76
N GLY A 135 -12.58 -22.16 -1.62
CA GLY A 135 -11.18 -21.98 -1.24
C GLY A 135 -10.89 -20.57 -0.70
N PHE A 136 -11.51 -19.55 -1.30
CA PHE A 136 -11.44 -18.17 -0.81
C PHE A 136 -12.00 -18.05 0.61
N ARG A 137 -13.18 -18.61 0.90
CA ARG A 137 -13.79 -18.52 2.22
C ARG A 137 -12.97 -19.24 3.28
N ALA A 138 -12.50 -20.45 2.98
CA ALA A 138 -11.66 -21.20 3.89
C ALA A 138 -10.35 -20.44 4.20
N TRP A 139 -9.75 -19.83 3.18
CA TRP A 139 -8.58 -18.99 3.34
C TRP A 139 -8.85 -17.73 4.18
N VAL A 140 -9.97 -17.04 3.96
CA VAL A 140 -10.36 -15.87 4.78
C VAL A 140 -10.65 -16.28 6.23
N ALA A 141 -11.33 -17.40 6.45
CA ALA A 141 -11.63 -17.94 7.78
C ALA A 141 -10.35 -18.32 8.55
N SER A 142 -9.27 -18.68 7.85
CA SER A 142 -7.94 -18.87 8.45
C SER A 142 -7.24 -17.57 8.87
N GLY A 143 -7.90 -16.42 8.72
CA GLY A 143 -7.28 -15.10 8.88
C GLY A 143 -6.34 -14.74 7.74
N CYS A 144 -6.55 -15.31 6.54
CA CYS A 144 -5.72 -15.12 5.35
C CYS A 144 -4.28 -15.67 5.49
N GLN A 145 -4.05 -16.66 6.35
CA GLN A 145 -2.71 -17.19 6.66
C GLN A 145 -2.44 -18.58 6.09
N ASP A 146 -3.47 -19.42 5.91
CA ASP A 146 -3.27 -20.80 5.50
C ASP A 146 -3.03 -20.92 3.98
N GLU A 147 -1.75 -20.92 3.60
CA GLU A 147 -1.32 -20.99 2.20
C GLU A 147 -1.72 -22.29 1.49
N SER A 148 -2.15 -23.33 2.21
CA SER A 148 -2.63 -24.58 1.62
C SER A 148 -3.98 -24.43 0.92
N LEU A 149 -4.73 -23.40 1.28
CA LEU A 149 -6.06 -23.07 0.75
C LEU A 149 -6.00 -22.20 -0.52
N LEU A 150 -4.79 -21.76 -0.89
CA LEU A 150 -4.55 -20.96 -2.09
C LEU A 150 -4.65 -21.81 -3.36
N LEU A 151 -5.14 -21.21 -4.45
CA LEU A 151 -5.34 -21.92 -5.71
C LEU A 151 -4.00 -22.29 -6.37
N ARG A 152 -4.00 -23.42 -7.09
CA ARG A 152 -2.83 -23.91 -7.85
C ARG A 152 -3.20 -24.35 -9.27
N GLY A 153 -2.19 -24.33 -10.14
CA GLY A 153 -2.26 -24.92 -11.47
C GLY A 153 -3.47 -24.43 -12.28
N LYS A 154 -4.30 -25.37 -12.75
CA LYS A 154 -5.46 -25.07 -13.59
C LYS A 154 -6.52 -24.24 -12.86
N ALA A 155 -6.80 -24.53 -11.58
CA ALA A 155 -7.79 -23.80 -10.80
C ALA A 155 -7.42 -22.30 -10.67
N LEU A 156 -6.14 -21.99 -10.45
CA LEU A 156 -5.66 -20.61 -10.44
C LEU A 156 -5.78 -19.94 -11.82
N LYS A 157 -5.40 -20.63 -12.90
CA LYS A 157 -5.52 -20.08 -14.26
C LYS A 157 -6.97 -19.80 -14.63
N ASP A 158 -7.87 -20.70 -14.30
CA ASP A 158 -9.31 -20.55 -14.56
C ASP A 158 -9.89 -19.39 -13.72
N ALA A 159 -9.48 -19.26 -12.46
CA ALA A 159 -9.85 -18.13 -11.60
C ALA A 159 -9.31 -16.78 -12.10
N GLN A 160 -8.06 -16.72 -12.54
CA GLN A 160 -7.45 -15.52 -13.14
C GLN A 160 -8.11 -15.16 -14.48
N ALA A 161 -8.45 -16.15 -15.31
CA ALA A 161 -9.14 -15.95 -16.57
C ALA A 161 -10.55 -15.39 -16.34
N TRP A 162 -11.27 -15.92 -15.34
CA TRP A 162 -12.54 -15.38 -14.89
C TRP A 162 -12.40 -13.94 -14.37
N ALA A 163 -11.37 -13.68 -13.55
CA ALA A 163 -11.09 -12.37 -12.96
C ALA A 163 -10.77 -11.24 -13.95
N LYS A 164 -10.12 -11.54 -15.09
CA LYS A 164 -9.63 -10.52 -16.06
C LYS A 164 -10.70 -9.57 -16.60
N ARG A 165 -11.98 -9.95 -16.57
CA ARG A 165 -13.10 -9.13 -17.07
C ARG A 165 -14.02 -8.65 -15.96
N LYS A 166 -13.59 -8.80 -14.71
CA LYS A 166 -14.38 -8.55 -13.50
C LYS A 166 -13.71 -7.47 -12.68
N ASN A 167 -14.49 -6.64 -12.00
CA ASN A 167 -13.95 -5.79 -10.96
C ASN A 167 -13.78 -6.69 -9.73
N LEU A 168 -12.57 -6.90 -9.21
CA LEU A 168 -12.31 -7.77 -8.06
C LEU A 168 -12.14 -7.00 -6.75
N SER A 169 -12.71 -7.53 -5.67
CA SER A 169 -12.58 -6.95 -4.34
C SER A 169 -11.12 -6.96 -3.87
N TYR A 170 -10.78 -6.16 -2.85
CA TYR A 170 -9.41 -6.16 -2.33
C TYR A 170 -8.99 -7.55 -1.82
N LEU A 171 -9.89 -8.25 -1.12
CA LEU A 171 -9.62 -9.61 -0.64
C LEU A 171 -9.51 -10.60 -1.79
N ASP A 172 -10.35 -10.50 -2.83
CA ASP A 172 -10.24 -11.35 -4.03
C ASP A 172 -8.91 -11.12 -4.77
N GLN A 173 -8.50 -9.87 -4.92
CA GLN A 173 -7.21 -9.52 -5.49
C GLN A 173 -6.06 -10.07 -4.63
N GLN A 174 -6.17 -9.97 -3.31
CA GLN A 174 -5.18 -10.48 -2.38
C GLN A 174 -5.10 -12.01 -2.42
N PHE A 175 -6.23 -12.71 -2.47
CA PHE A 175 -6.28 -14.18 -2.57
C PHE A 175 -5.68 -14.68 -3.89
N LEU A 176 -6.01 -14.04 -5.02
CA LEU A 176 -5.46 -14.41 -6.33
C LEU A 176 -3.97 -14.05 -6.45
N ALA A 177 -3.55 -12.90 -5.91
CA ALA A 177 -2.14 -12.51 -5.87
C ALA A 177 -1.32 -13.42 -4.94
N ALA A 178 -1.86 -13.80 -3.79
CA ALA A 178 -1.23 -14.77 -2.89
C ALA A 178 -1.14 -16.15 -3.55
N SER A 179 -2.20 -16.59 -4.24
CA SER A 179 -2.22 -17.85 -4.99
C SER A 179 -1.21 -17.85 -6.15
N GLU A 180 -1.08 -16.73 -6.86
CA GLU A 180 -0.11 -16.54 -7.94
C GLU A 180 1.33 -16.52 -7.44
N LYS A 181 1.61 -15.73 -6.40
CA LYS A 181 2.92 -15.68 -5.76
C LYS A 181 3.37 -17.08 -5.33
N LYS A 182 2.49 -17.82 -4.68
CA LYS A 182 2.82 -19.15 -4.18
C LYS A 182 3.02 -20.17 -5.31
N GLY A 183 2.26 -20.06 -6.40
CA GLY A 183 2.49 -20.85 -7.61
C GLY A 183 3.86 -20.57 -8.26
N ILE A 184 4.30 -19.31 -8.27
CA ILE A 184 5.64 -18.92 -8.76
C ILE A 184 6.74 -19.47 -7.83
N GLU A 185 6.56 -19.36 -6.51
CA GLU A 185 7.52 -19.89 -5.54
C GLU A 185 7.70 -21.41 -5.65
N GLU A 186 6.61 -22.16 -5.81
CA GLU A 186 6.65 -23.61 -6.01
C GLU A 186 7.33 -23.98 -7.34
N GLN A 187 7.07 -23.23 -8.42
CA GLN A 187 7.75 -23.45 -9.70
C GLN A 187 9.26 -23.20 -9.60
N ILE A 188 9.67 -22.10 -8.96
CA ILE A 188 11.08 -21.78 -8.74
C ILE A 188 11.75 -22.84 -7.86
N ALA A 189 11.06 -23.32 -6.82
CA ALA A 189 11.57 -24.39 -5.96
C ALA A 189 11.78 -25.69 -6.75
N GLN A 190 10.86 -26.03 -7.66
CA GLN A 190 10.97 -27.21 -8.50
C GLN A 190 12.08 -27.08 -9.56
N GLU A 191 12.21 -25.92 -10.21
CA GLU A 191 13.31 -25.65 -11.15
C GLU A 191 14.68 -25.68 -10.45
N LYS A 192 14.78 -25.18 -9.22
CA LYS A 192 16.00 -25.27 -8.41
C LYS A 192 16.34 -26.73 -8.06
N LEU A 193 15.34 -27.52 -7.67
CA LEU A 193 15.53 -28.93 -7.37
C LEU A 193 15.96 -29.73 -8.60
N GLU A 194 15.35 -29.48 -9.76
CA GLU A 194 15.75 -30.10 -11.02
C GLU A 194 17.17 -29.69 -11.43
N ALA A 195 17.53 -28.41 -11.27
CA ALA A 195 18.88 -27.93 -11.54
C ALA A 195 19.93 -28.54 -10.58
N GLU A 196 19.56 -28.78 -9.33
CA GLU A 196 20.42 -29.44 -8.34
C GLU A 196 20.61 -30.92 -8.66
N LEU A 197 19.52 -31.63 -9.02
CA LEU A 197 19.58 -33.02 -9.47
C LEU A 197 20.40 -33.18 -10.77
N ASP A 198 20.30 -32.23 -11.70
CA ASP A 198 21.09 -32.24 -12.94
C ASP A 198 22.58 -31.96 -12.67
N ARG A 199 22.89 -31.06 -11.73
CA ARG A 199 24.26 -30.84 -11.25
C ARG A 199 24.82 -32.09 -10.59
N GLU A 200 24.06 -32.74 -9.71
CA GLU A 200 24.49 -33.96 -9.05
C GLU A 200 24.71 -35.10 -10.05
N ARG A 201 23.82 -35.25 -11.05
CA ARG A 201 23.99 -36.23 -12.13
C ARG A 201 25.27 -35.97 -12.92
N LYS A 202 25.51 -34.71 -13.32
CA LYS A 202 26.75 -34.31 -14.04
C LYS A 202 28.00 -34.53 -13.20
N ASP A 203 27.95 -34.27 -11.90
CA ASP A 203 29.08 -34.50 -10.99
C ASP A 203 29.36 -35.99 -10.78
N ARG A 204 28.31 -36.83 -10.67
CA ARG A 204 28.44 -38.30 -10.64
C ARG A 204 29.01 -38.83 -11.94
N GLU A 205 28.56 -38.34 -13.10
CA GLU A 205 29.12 -38.71 -14.40
C GLU A 205 30.58 -38.26 -14.55
N ALA A 206 30.92 -37.05 -14.13
CA ALA A 206 32.29 -36.55 -14.13
C ALA A 206 33.20 -37.34 -13.18
N THR A 207 32.69 -37.71 -12.01
CA THR A 207 33.36 -38.57 -11.03
C THR A 207 33.55 -39.99 -11.58
N HIS A 208 32.53 -40.56 -12.23
CA HIS A 208 32.64 -41.88 -12.87
C HIS A 208 33.67 -41.86 -14.01
N LYS A 209 33.65 -40.84 -14.88
CA LYS A 209 34.66 -40.65 -15.94
C LYS A 209 36.05 -40.45 -15.35
N ARG A 210 36.19 -39.65 -14.28
CA ARG A 210 37.46 -39.44 -13.57
C ARG A 210 37.97 -40.73 -12.96
N ASN A 211 37.10 -41.53 -12.34
CA ASN A 211 37.46 -42.83 -11.77
C ASN A 211 37.83 -43.84 -12.86
N GLN A 212 37.11 -43.89 -13.99
CA GLN A 212 37.50 -44.73 -15.14
C GLN A 212 38.85 -44.33 -15.72
N VAL A 213 39.09 -43.03 -15.91
CA VAL A 213 40.39 -42.50 -16.36
C VAL A 213 41.48 -42.80 -15.32
N LEU A 214 41.18 -42.70 -14.02
CA LEU A 214 42.11 -43.03 -12.93
C LEU A 214 42.40 -44.53 -12.88
N THR A 215 41.42 -45.40 -13.09
CA THR A 215 41.60 -46.86 -13.13
C THR A 215 42.38 -47.28 -14.37
N GLU A 216 42.11 -46.69 -15.53
CA GLU A 216 42.91 -46.90 -16.74
C GLU A 216 44.33 -46.35 -16.59
N ALA A 217 44.48 -45.16 -16.00
CA ALA A 217 45.77 -44.55 -15.72
C ALA A 217 46.54 -45.37 -14.69
N ASN A 218 45.91 -45.92 -13.65
CA ASN A 218 46.53 -46.83 -12.68
C ASN A 218 46.91 -48.17 -13.32
N ARG A 219 46.08 -48.74 -14.20
CA ARG A 219 46.41 -49.96 -14.94
C ARG A 219 47.56 -49.73 -15.92
N LYS A 220 47.60 -48.57 -16.58
CA LYS A 220 48.71 -48.14 -17.45
C LYS A 220 49.96 -47.78 -16.62
N ALA A 221 49.80 -47.19 -15.44
CA ALA A 221 50.89 -46.82 -14.53
C ALA A 221 51.51 -48.05 -13.87
N GLN A 222 50.73 -49.05 -13.46
CA GLN A 222 51.25 -50.34 -12.98
C GLN A 222 52.00 -51.09 -14.09
N ARG A 223 51.51 -51.05 -15.34
CA ARG A 223 52.26 -51.56 -16.52
C ARG A 223 53.51 -50.74 -16.84
N ARG A 224 53.46 -49.42 -16.63
CA ARG A 224 54.60 -48.50 -16.85
C ARG A 224 55.59 -48.49 -15.70
N ILE A 225 55.23 -48.80 -14.46
CA ILE A 225 56.16 -48.94 -13.32
C ILE A 225 57.03 -50.19 -13.51
N GLN A 226 56.54 -51.22 -14.18
CA GLN A 226 57.36 -52.36 -14.63
C GLN A 226 58.34 -52.02 -15.79
N ILE A 227 58.12 -50.91 -16.51
CA ILE A 227 58.91 -50.51 -17.70
C ILE A 227 59.67 -49.17 -17.45
N GLY A 228 59.34 -48.45 -16.39
CA GLY A 228 59.62 -47.03 -16.16
C GLY A 228 60.95 -46.72 -15.49
N ALA A 229 61.79 -47.72 -15.25
CA ALA A 229 63.17 -47.51 -14.79
C ALA A 229 64.08 -46.91 -15.90
N VAL A 230 63.63 -46.86 -17.16
CA VAL A 230 64.50 -46.54 -18.33
C VAL A 230 64.22 -45.17 -18.97
N VAL A 231 63.08 -44.51 -18.74
CA VAL A 231 62.61 -43.39 -19.59
C VAL A 231 62.72 -41.99 -18.94
N LEU A 232 63.12 -41.89 -17.67
CA LEU A 232 63.22 -40.61 -16.96
C LEU A 232 64.29 -39.64 -17.53
N SER A 233 65.15 -40.12 -18.43
CA SER A 233 66.27 -39.35 -19.00
C SER A 233 65.90 -38.40 -20.15
N ILE A 234 64.68 -38.42 -20.72
CA ILE A 234 64.40 -37.74 -22.01
C ILE A 234 63.44 -36.53 -21.93
N ALA A 235 62.65 -36.35 -20.88
CA ALA A 235 61.52 -35.39 -20.90
C ALA A 235 61.85 -33.93 -20.47
N VAL A 236 63.13 -33.55 -20.41
CA VAL A 236 63.56 -32.15 -20.18
C VAL A 236 63.27 -31.24 -21.39
N LEU A 237 62.93 -31.79 -22.56
CA LEU A 237 62.86 -31.04 -23.83
C LEU A 237 61.45 -30.62 -24.29
N GLY A 238 60.39 -30.93 -23.53
CA GLY A 238 59.00 -30.67 -23.95
C GLY A 238 58.42 -29.31 -23.54
N ALA A 239 59.22 -28.37 -23.04
CA ALA A 239 58.75 -27.13 -22.43
C ALA A 239 58.51 -25.95 -23.40
N ILE A 240 58.67 -26.14 -24.72
CA ILE A 240 58.75 -24.99 -25.65
C ILE A 240 57.52 -24.80 -26.58
N PHE A 241 56.57 -25.74 -26.68
CA PHE A 241 55.60 -25.73 -27.79
C PHE A 241 54.17 -25.22 -27.52
N SER A 242 53.92 -24.23 -26.64
CA SER A 242 52.53 -23.70 -26.48
C SER A 242 52.44 -22.24 -26.04
N GLY A 243 53.03 -21.30 -26.80
CA GLY A 243 53.10 -19.88 -26.41
C GLY A 243 52.06 -18.91 -27.00
N VAL A 244 51.39 -19.20 -28.13
CA VAL A 244 50.85 -18.09 -28.97
C VAL A 244 49.32 -18.05 -29.15
N VAL A 245 48.54 -19.04 -28.73
CA VAL A 245 47.06 -19.01 -28.90
C VAL A 245 46.30 -18.58 -27.63
N ALA A 246 46.96 -18.48 -26.47
CA ALA A 246 46.29 -18.21 -25.19
C ALA A 246 45.97 -16.72 -24.92
N GLY A 247 46.61 -15.76 -25.60
CA GLY A 247 46.54 -14.34 -25.22
C GLY A 247 45.17 -13.69 -25.40
N LYS A 248 44.49 -13.93 -26.53
CA LYS A 248 43.20 -13.28 -26.85
C LYS A 248 42.00 -13.92 -26.15
N GLU A 249 42.00 -15.24 -25.97
CA GLU A 249 40.90 -15.95 -25.29
C GLU A 249 41.01 -15.91 -23.75
N VAL A 250 42.22 -15.86 -23.17
CA VAL A 250 42.39 -15.67 -21.72
C VAL A 250 41.92 -14.29 -21.27
N ILE A 251 42.06 -13.25 -22.09
CA ILE A 251 41.53 -11.91 -21.77
C ILE A 251 40.00 -11.92 -21.79
N ARG A 252 39.36 -12.53 -22.80
CA ARG A 252 37.89 -12.67 -22.85
C ARG A 252 37.34 -13.51 -21.70
N VAL A 253 37.99 -14.63 -21.36
CA VAL A 253 37.60 -15.48 -20.23
C VAL A 253 37.84 -14.78 -18.88
N LYS A 254 38.89 -13.94 -18.75
CA LYS A 254 39.11 -13.12 -17.55
C LYS A 254 38.10 -11.99 -17.42
N GLN A 255 37.73 -11.32 -18.51
CA GLN A 255 36.66 -10.32 -18.52
C GLN A 255 35.32 -10.97 -18.19
N ALA A 256 34.93 -12.05 -18.87
CA ALA A 256 33.68 -12.76 -18.59
C ALA A 256 33.60 -13.32 -17.14
N LYS A 257 34.71 -13.79 -16.56
CA LYS A 257 34.76 -14.19 -15.14
C LYS A 257 34.65 -13.01 -14.18
N THR A 258 35.25 -11.87 -14.53
CA THR A 258 35.15 -10.63 -13.75
C THR A 258 33.72 -10.10 -13.79
N ASP A 259 33.11 -10.02 -14.97
CA ASP A 259 31.74 -9.57 -15.19
C ASP A 259 30.72 -10.48 -14.49
N HIS A 260 30.94 -11.80 -14.50
CA HIS A 260 30.12 -12.75 -13.75
C HIS A 260 30.23 -12.56 -12.23
N LYS A 261 31.45 -12.33 -11.70
CA LYS A 261 31.66 -12.07 -10.27
C LYS A 261 31.01 -10.76 -9.82
N ILE A 262 31.09 -9.74 -10.68
CA ILE A 262 30.49 -8.41 -10.52
C ILE A 262 28.95 -8.51 -10.48
N LEU A 263 28.35 -9.19 -11.44
CA LEU A 263 26.89 -9.39 -11.48
C LEU A 263 26.40 -10.18 -10.26
N LYS A 264 27.18 -11.16 -9.79
CA LYS A 264 26.88 -11.93 -8.58
C LYS A 264 26.84 -11.04 -7.32
N GLU A 265 27.77 -10.10 -7.18
CA GLU A 265 27.82 -9.17 -6.04
C GLU A 265 26.58 -8.25 -6.01
N ASP A 266 26.11 -7.77 -7.17
CA ASP A 266 24.89 -6.95 -7.26
C ASP A 266 23.64 -7.74 -6.86
N ILE A 267 23.49 -8.97 -7.36
CA ILE A 267 22.38 -9.86 -7.02
C ILE A 267 22.38 -10.18 -5.52
N GLU A 268 23.56 -10.46 -4.95
CA GLU A 268 23.69 -10.74 -3.52
C GLU A 268 23.28 -9.53 -2.66
N THR A 269 23.68 -8.32 -3.07
CA THR A 269 23.32 -7.07 -2.38
C THR A 269 21.81 -6.79 -2.48
N ILE A 270 21.21 -7.03 -3.65
CA ILE A 270 19.75 -6.89 -3.87
C ILE A 270 18.97 -7.90 -3.01
N ASN A 271 19.39 -9.17 -3.00
CA ASN A 271 18.75 -10.21 -2.19
C ASN A 271 18.85 -9.87 -0.71
N ARG A 272 20.02 -9.41 -0.24
CA ARG A 272 20.20 -9.00 1.15
C ARG A 272 19.28 -7.85 1.54
N LEU A 273 19.13 -6.83 0.71
CA LEU A 273 18.21 -5.73 0.98
C LEU A 273 16.74 -6.20 0.98
N SER A 274 16.39 -7.12 0.08
CA SER A 274 15.05 -7.72 -0.01
C SER A 274 14.70 -8.54 1.24
N GLU A 275 15.65 -9.34 1.76
CA GLU A 275 15.51 -10.06 3.02
C GLU A 275 15.29 -9.11 4.20
N LEU A 276 16.08 -8.04 4.29
CA LEU A 276 15.95 -7.03 5.33
C LEU A 276 14.62 -6.28 5.24
N ALA A 277 14.11 -6.02 4.03
CA ALA A 277 12.81 -5.42 3.83
C ALA A 277 11.67 -6.32 4.34
N ALA A 278 11.76 -7.64 4.10
CA ALA A 278 10.82 -8.61 4.67
C ALA A 278 10.90 -8.66 6.20
N GLU A 279 12.12 -8.59 6.76
CA GLU A 279 12.33 -8.58 8.21
C GLU A 279 11.81 -7.30 8.88
N LEU A 280 12.01 -6.12 8.25
CA LEU A 280 11.42 -4.86 8.68
C LEU A 280 9.90 -4.97 8.73
N GLN A 281 9.28 -5.53 7.69
CA GLN A 281 7.84 -5.74 7.63
C GLN A 281 7.34 -6.68 8.74
N HIS A 282 8.06 -7.78 9.00
CA HIS A 282 7.72 -8.71 10.09
C HIS A 282 7.81 -8.04 11.48
N ASN A 283 8.69 -7.05 11.65
CA ASN A 283 8.84 -6.27 12.88
C ASN A 283 7.94 -5.01 12.91
N HIS A 284 6.89 -4.95 12.09
CA HIS A 284 5.91 -3.85 12.00
C HIS A 284 6.49 -2.49 11.58
N LEU A 285 7.67 -2.48 10.95
CA LEU A 285 8.29 -1.29 10.36
C LEU A 285 7.88 -1.16 8.88
N TYR A 286 6.58 -0.91 8.65
CA TYR A 286 5.99 -0.97 7.31
C TYR A 286 6.48 0.14 6.37
N SER A 287 6.72 1.35 6.90
CA SER A 287 7.19 2.49 6.10
C SER A 287 8.63 2.25 5.62
N GLU A 288 9.44 1.72 6.53
CA GLU A 288 10.84 1.36 6.34
C GLU A 288 10.99 0.20 5.34
N ALA A 289 10.16 -0.83 5.49
CA ALA A 289 10.11 -1.94 4.53
C ALA A 289 9.74 -1.44 3.12
N LYS A 290 8.77 -0.53 3.01
CA LYS A 290 8.37 0.09 1.74
C LYS A 290 9.50 0.92 1.12
N GLU A 291 10.26 1.67 1.94
CA GLU A 291 11.44 2.40 1.48
C GLU A 291 12.50 1.44 0.94
N ALA A 292 12.81 0.36 1.65
CA ALA A 292 13.79 -0.65 1.24
C ALA A 292 13.38 -1.38 -0.06
N TRP A 293 12.14 -1.85 -0.18
CA TRP A 293 11.61 -2.44 -1.42
C TRP A 293 11.62 -1.45 -2.59
N GLY A 294 11.30 -0.18 -2.30
CA GLY A 294 11.44 0.91 -3.25
C GLY A 294 12.85 0.99 -3.81
N GLN A 295 13.86 1.00 -2.94
CA GLN A 295 15.27 1.06 -3.36
C GLN A 295 15.71 -0.18 -4.16
N VAL A 296 15.25 -1.38 -3.80
CA VAL A 296 15.47 -2.60 -4.60
C VAL A 296 14.92 -2.43 -6.01
N SER A 297 13.65 -2.06 -6.13
CA SER A 297 13.00 -1.86 -7.43
C SER A 297 13.73 -0.81 -8.26
N LYS A 298 14.07 0.33 -7.66
CA LYS A 298 14.76 1.44 -8.32
C LYS A 298 16.18 1.11 -8.73
N SER A 299 16.86 0.19 -8.04
CA SER A 299 18.19 -0.27 -8.42
C SER A 299 18.23 -0.93 -9.81
N THR A 300 17.10 -1.47 -10.27
CA THR A 300 16.97 -2.06 -11.62
C THR A 300 16.89 -1.00 -12.72
N LEU A 301 16.59 0.25 -12.36
CA LEU A 301 16.50 1.39 -13.27
C LEU A 301 17.84 2.11 -13.45
N ILE A 302 18.85 1.78 -12.64
CA ILE A 302 20.18 2.40 -12.73
C ILE A 302 20.96 1.73 -13.86
N PRO A 303 21.45 2.49 -14.86
CA PRO A 303 22.27 1.95 -15.95
C PRO A 303 23.49 1.18 -15.45
N GLU A 304 23.87 0.12 -16.17
CA GLU A 304 25.00 -0.75 -15.80
C GLU A 304 26.35 -0.03 -15.82
N ASP A 305 26.51 1.01 -16.64
CA ASP A 305 27.70 1.89 -16.63
C ASP A 305 27.81 2.74 -15.36
N LYS A 306 26.71 2.87 -14.59
CA LYS A 306 26.64 3.53 -13.27
C LYS A 306 26.66 2.53 -12.11
N ARG A 307 27.22 1.33 -12.30
CA ARG A 307 27.23 0.26 -11.30
C ARG A 307 27.74 0.67 -9.92
N ASN A 308 28.79 1.50 -9.83
CA ASN A 308 29.31 1.94 -8.52
C ASN A 308 28.27 2.74 -7.73
N LEU A 309 27.48 3.58 -8.41
CA LEU A 309 26.38 4.32 -7.81
C LEU A 309 25.27 3.37 -7.33
N LYS A 310 24.89 2.39 -8.16
CA LYS A 310 23.94 1.33 -7.78
C LYS A 310 24.39 0.59 -6.53
N GLN A 311 25.65 0.18 -6.46
CA GLN A 311 26.24 -0.47 -5.29
C GLN A 311 26.23 0.43 -4.05
N ALA A 312 26.58 1.72 -4.19
CA ALA A 312 26.53 2.65 -3.08
C ALA A 312 25.11 2.83 -2.52
N MET A 313 24.12 2.96 -3.41
CA MET A 313 22.71 3.07 -3.04
C MET A 313 22.25 1.84 -2.25
N LEU A 314 22.49 0.64 -2.78
CA LEU A 314 22.09 -0.62 -2.14
C LEU A 314 22.78 -0.82 -0.79
N LEU A 315 24.08 -0.56 -0.70
CA LEU A 315 24.82 -0.68 0.57
C LEU A 315 24.35 0.34 1.62
N ALA A 316 24.05 1.58 1.21
CA ALA A 316 23.47 2.59 2.10
C ALA A 316 22.07 2.18 2.58
N SER A 317 21.25 1.63 1.69
CA SER A 317 19.91 1.11 2.05
C SER A 317 19.98 -0.10 2.99
N ILE A 318 20.94 -1.02 2.78
CA ILE A 318 21.20 -2.14 3.72
C ILE A 318 21.63 -1.59 5.08
N SER A 319 22.48 -0.56 5.11
CA SER A 319 22.86 0.08 6.36
C SER A 319 21.66 0.68 7.07
N LEU A 320 20.81 1.43 6.36
CA LEU A 320 19.60 2.04 6.92
C LEU A 320 18.65 0.99 7.53
N ALA A 321 18.36 -0.08 6.79
CA ALA A 321 17.50 -1.17 7.25
C ALA A 321 18.07 -1.85 8.50
N ASN A 322 19.38 -2.09 8.54
CA ASN A 322 20.03 -2.64 9.71
C ASN A 322 20.02 -1.68 10.91
N GLN A 323 20.17 -0.37 10.71
CA GLN A 323 20.03 0.61 11.80
C GLN A 323 18.61 0.61 12.39
N GLN A 324 17.58 0.51 11.54
CA GLN A 324 16.18 0.44 11.97
C GLN A 324 15.88 -0.86 12.73
N LEU A 325 16.33 -2.01 12.22
CA LEU A 325 16.19 -3.29 12.92
C LEU A 325 16.99 -3.33 14.22
N SER A 326 18.18 -2.73 14.26
CA SER A 326 18.98 -2.63 15.48
C SER A 326 18.23 -1.90 16.58
N GLN A 327 17.71 -0.70 16.28
CA GLN A 327 16.88 0.07 17.19
C GLN A 327 15.65 -0.73 17.65
N LYS A 328 14.97 -1.41 16.71
CA LYS A 328 13.81 -2.23 17.04
C LYS A 328 14.12 -3.41 17.94
N TYR A 329 15.27 -4.07 17.75
CA TYR A 329 15.70 -5.17 18.60
C TYR A 329 16.15 -4.71 19.99
N GLN A 330 16.67 -3.48 20.14
CA GLN A 330 16.94 -2.89 21.45
C GLN A 330 15.64 -2.70 22.25
N GLU A 331 14.56 -2.23 21.62
CA GLU A 331 13.24 -2.08 22.26
C GLU A 331 12.69 -3.41 22.81
N PHE A 332 13.04 -4.55 22.19
CA PHE A 332 12.63 -5.89 22.63
C PHE A 332 13.67 -6.58 23.53
N GLU A 333 14.66 -5.85 24.05
CA GLU A 333 15.73 -6.39 24.90
C GLU A 333 16.52 -7.55 24.24
N LYS A 334 16.65 -7.52 22.90
CA LYS A 334 17.39 -8.51 22.09
C LYS A 334 18.79 -8.00 21.74
N ASP A 335 19.60 -7.72 22.75
CA ASP A 335 20.89 -7.01 22.64
C ASP A 335 21.89 -7.63 21.65
N SER A 336 21.96 -8.96 21.58
CA SER A 336 22.86 -9.66 20.64
C SER A 336 22.48 -9.39 19.19
N LYS A 337 21.19 -9.50 18.84
CA LYS A 337 20.69 -9.21 17.48
C LYS A 337 20.82 -7.73 17.16
N ALA A 338 20.51 -6.86 18.12
CA ALA A 338 20.69 -5.42 17.96
C ALA A 338 22.14 -5.08 17.61
N THR A 339 23.10 -5.67 18.32
CA THR A 339 24.54 -5.47 18.10
C THR A 339 25.00 -5.99 16.76
N GLU A 340 24.53 -7.16 16.33
CA GLU A 340 24.82 -7.74 15.01
C GLU A 340 24.37 -6.79 13.88
N ARG A 341 23.11 -6.34 13.94
CA ARG A 341 22.54 -5.39 12.96
C ARG A 341 23.32 -4.09 12.93
N TRP A 342 23.65 -3.57 14.10
CA TRP A 342 24.45 -2.35 14.22
C TRP A 342 25.85 -2.50 13.58
N ASN A 343 26.51 -3.63 13.80
CA ASN A 343 27.81 -3.91 13.18
C ASN A 343 27.73 -4.02 11.66
N GLU A 344 26.71 -4.70 11.13
CA GLU A 344 26.48 -4.78 9.69
C GLU A 344 26.25 -3.38 9.10
N ALA A 345 25.44 -2.55 9.74
CA ALA A 345 25.17 -1.17 9.30
C ALA A 345 26.47 -0.35 9.16
N ARG A 346 27.34 -0.41 10.18
CA ARG A 346 28.63 0.29 10.17
C ARG A 346 29.55 -0.24 9.08
N GLN A 347 29.60 -1.56 8.91
CA GLN A 347 30.44 -2.20 7.89
C GLN A 347 30.05 -1.76 6.49
N ARG A 348 28.74 -1.62 6.17
CA ARG A 348 28.31 -1.17 4.83
C ARG A 348 28.72 0.27 4.54
N ILE A 349 28.57 1.19 5.49
CA ILE A 349 29.02 2.59 5.29
C ILE A 349 30.53 2.67 5.14
N LYS A 350 31.28 1.89 5.92
CA LYS A 350 32.73 1.77 5.77
C LYS A 350 33.12 1.27 4.38
N GLN A 351 32.46 0.21 3.90
CA GLN A 351 32.68 -0.37 2.57
C GLN A 351 32.47 0.64 1.44
N ILE A 352 31.42 1.48 1.52
CA ILE A 352 31.15 2.52 0.52
C ILE A 352 32.30 3.51 0.43
N LYS A 353 32.82 3.96 1.59
CA LYS A 353 33.92 4.93 1.68
C LYS A 353 35.24 4.35 1.19
N GLU A 354 35.57 3.13 1.59
CA GLU A 354 36.84 2.47 1.21
C GLU A 354 36.89 2.14 -0.29
N LYS A 355 35.76 1.74 -0.88
CA LYS A 355 35.66 1.47 -2.32
C LYS A 355 35.49 2.74 -3.17
N ASN A 356 35.32 3.91 -2.56
CA ASN A 356 35.11 5.19 -3.23
C ASN A 356 34.01 5.13 -4.32
N LEU A 357 32.82 4.64 -3.94
CA LEU A 357 31.76 4.26 -4.89
C LEU A 357 31.02 5.44 -5.56
N PHE A 358 31.18 6.67 -5.09
CA PHE A 358 30.67 7.88 -5.73
C PHE A 358 31.66 9.03 -5.57
N PRO A 359 31.65 10.03 -6.48
CA PRO A 359 32.54 11.18 -6.39
C PRO A 359 32.26 12.02 -5.14
N SER A 360 33.27 12.76 -4.66
CA SER A 360 33.12 13.63 -3.47
C SER A 360 32.14 14.78 -3.66
N GLN A 361 31.84 15.16 -4.90
CA GLN A 361 30.81 16.14 -5.28
C GLN A 361 29.96 15.53 -6.40
N PRO A 362 28.62 15.57 -6.31
CA PRO A 362 27.77 14.98 -7.32
C PRO A 362 27.67 15.88 -8.55
N ASN A 363 27.56 15.29 -9.73
CA ASN A 363 27.08 16.03 -10.89
C ASN A 363 25.58 16.32 -10.73
N LEU A 364 25.22 17.59 -10.50
CA LEU A 364 23.83 18.01 -10.30
C LEU A 364 22.95 17.85 -11.57
N ASP A 365 23.54 17.67 -12.75
CA ASP A 365 22.81 17.38 -13.99
C ASP A 365 22.47 15.89 -14.15
N VAL A 366 22.96 15.04 -13.23
CA VAL A 366 22.73 13.59 -13.22
C VAL A 366 21.88 13.24 -12.00
N PRO A 367 20.55 13.06 -12.15
CA PRO A 367 19.64 12.75 -11.05
C PRO A 367 20.09 11.61 -10.14
N GLU A 368 20.68 10.56 -10.72
CA GLU A 368 21.11 9.40 -9.96
C GLU A 368 22.26 9.73 -8.99
N GLU A 369 23.21 10.57 -9.40
CA GLU A 369 24.40 10.87 -8.60
C GLU A 369 24.04 11.66 -7.35
N TRP A 370 23.38 12.80 -7.52
CA TRP A 370 23.06 13.65 -6.37
C TRP A 370 22.03 12.96 -5.46
N ALA A 371 21.07 12.21 -6.00
CA ALA A 371 20.05 11.52 -5.19
C ALA A 371 20.67 10.41 -4.32
N ILE A 372 21.62 9.64 -4.87
CA ILE A 372 22.35 8.61 -4.10
C ILE A 372 23.21 9.26 -3.04
N GLN A 373 23.85 10.40 -3.32
CA GLN A 373 24.65 11.10 -2.31
C GLN A 373 23.81 11.65 -1.18
N VAL A 374 22.64 12.24 -1.47
CA VAL A 374 21.66 12.65 -0.43
C VAL A 374 21.26 11.45 0.43
N HIS A 375 20.91 10.31 -0.19
CA HIS A 375 20.57 9.10 0.56
C HIS A 375 21.73 8.62 1.43
N PHE A 376 22.94 8.51 0.87
CA PHE A 376 24.13 8.11 1.63
C PHE A 376 24.40 9.05 2.81
N LYS A 377 24.35 10.36 2.60
CA LYS A 377 24.62 11.37 3.62
C LYS A 377 23.58 11.33 4.74
N ARG A 378 22.30 11.16 4.41
CA ARG A 378 21.26 10.89 5.42
C ARG A 378 21.62 9.65 6.27
N VAL A 379 21.94 8.52 5.62
CA VAL A 379 22.24 7.26 6.33
C VAL A 379 23.52 7.37 7.17
N GLU A 380 24.54 8.06 6.68
CA GLU A 380 25.76 8.39 7.42
C GLU A 380 25.46 9.28 8.64
N GLY A 381 24.69 10.35 8.44
CA GLY A 381 24.26 11.25 9.50
C GLY A 381 23.48 10.54 10.60
N ARG A 382 22.54 9.65 10.22
CA ARG A 382 21.79 8.82 11.18
C ARG A 382 22.70 7.89 11.98
N LEU A 383 23.65 7.23 11.32
CA LEU A 383 24.64 6.38 11.99
C LEU A 383 25.46 7.18 13.01
N LEU A 384 25.98 8.35 12.60
CA LEU A 384 26.77 9.23 13.45
C LEU A 384 25.97 9.77 14.65
N ARG A 385 24.68 10.08 14.46
CA ARG A 385 23.78 10.52 15.53
C ARG A 385 23.65 9.42 16.60
N THR A 386 23.41 8.18 16.20
CA THR A 386 23.31 7.03 17.12
C THR A 386 24.63 6.72 17.83
N GLU A 387 25.78 7.03 17.21
CA GLU A 387 27.10 6.92 17.87
C GLU A 387 27.41 8.09 18.84
N GLY A 388 26.49 9.04 19.01
CA GLY A 388 26.70 10.23 19.84
C GLY A 388 27.62 11.28 19.20
N GLN A 389 27.97 11.14 17.92
CA GLN A 389 28.82 12.08 17.18
C GLN A 389 27.98 13.19 16.55
N ILE A 390 27.28 13.96 17.39
CA ILE A 390 26.22 14.90 17.00
C ILE A 390 26.68 15.96 15.99
N ASP A 391 27.84 16.59 16.19
CA ASP A 391 28.35 17.61 15.25
C ASP A 391 28.63 17.03 13.86
N LYS A 392 29.13 15.79 13.79
CA LYS A 392 29.37 15.11 12.51
C LYS A 392 28.05 14.69 11.85
N ALA A 393 27.07 14.27 12.66
CA ALA A 393 25.74 13.97 12.18
C ALA A 393 25.09 15.20 11.54
N LEU A 394 25.07 16.34 12.26
CA LEU A 394 24.56 17.62 11.78
C LEU A 394 25.23 18.04 10.47
N LYS A 395 26.55 17.92 10.37
CA LYS A 395 27.30 18.20 9.14
C LYS A 395 26.87 17.30 7.98
N SER A 396 26.70 16.00 8.23
CA SER A 396 26.29 15.05 7.18
C SER A 396 24.86 15.32 6.69
N TYR A 397 23.91 15.62 7.58
CA TYR A 397 22.56 16.05 7.19
C TYR A 397 22.55 17.38 6.43
N GLN A 398 23.39 18.34 6.84
CA GLN A 398 23.52 19.62 6.14
C GLN A 398 24.06 19.43 4.72
N GLU A 399 25.10 18.61 4.56
CA GLU A 399 25.62 18.26 3.22
C GLU A 399 24.56 17.59 2.34
N ALA A 400 23.74 16.69 2.91
CA ALA A 400 22.60 16.11 2.20
C ALA A 400 21.58 17.18 1.77
N PHE A 401 21.26 18.12 2.66
CA PHE A 401 20.32 19.20 2.39
C PHE A 401 20.83 20.12 1.27
N ASP A 402 22.08 20.57 1.36
CA ASP A 402 22.70 21.46 0.39
C ASP A 402 22.73 20.84 -1.03
N ILE A 403 22.96 19.53 -1.13
CA ILE A 403 22.92 18.81 -2.41
C ILE A 403 21.49 18.78 -2.96
N LEU A 404 20.52 18.44 -2.10
CA LEU A 404 19.11 18.35 -2.48
C LEU A 404 18.56 19.70 -2.96
N ASP A 405 18.80 20.76 -2.19
CA ASP A 405 18.34 22.13 -2.48
C ASP A 405 18.92 22.64 -3.80
N LYS A 406 20.24 22.51 -4.01
CA LYS A 406 20.90 22.89 -5.28
C LYS A 406 20.38 22.08 -6.47
N ALA A 407 20.13 20.79 -6.28
CA ALA A 407 19.56 19.95 -7.33
C ALA A 407 18.13 20.41 -7.67
N TRP A 408 17.32 20.74 -6.67
CA TRP A 408 15.95 21.21 -6.85
C TRP A 408 15.87 22.55 -7.57
N GLN A 409 16.77 23.49 -7.26
CA GLN A 409 16.84 24.79 -7.93
C GLN A 409 17.14 24.70 -9.43
N LYS A 410 17.68 23.59 -9.93
CA LYS A 410 17.88 23.37 -11.38
C LYS A 410 16.61 22.99 -12.13
N PHE A 411 15.58 22.50 -11.44
CA PHE A 411 14.32 22.15 -12.09
C PHE A 411 13.46 23.41 -12.25
N PRO A 412 12.72 23.56 -13.36
CA PRO A 412 11.80 24.67 -13.51
C PRO A 412 10.74 24.63 -12.40
N ASN A 413 10.23 25.79 -12.02
CA ASN A 413 9.07 25.85 -11.14
C ASN A 413 7.81 25.46 -11.91
N VAL A 414 6.78 25.06 -11.17
CA VAL A 414 5.44 24.85 -11.71
C VAL A 414 4.95 26.18 -12.31
N ASP A 415 4.42 26.12 -13.54
CA ASP A 415 3.85 27.28 -14.23
C ASP A 415 2.42 27.56 -13.74
N ILE A 416 2.32 27.84 -12.44
CA ILE A 416 1.09 28.26 -11.77
C ILE A 416 1.47 29.44 -10.87
N ASP A 417 0.72 30.53 -10.99
CA ASP A 417 0.92 31.77 -10.25
C ASP A 417 0.53 31.60 -8.76
N THR A 418 1.34 30.88 -8.00
CA THR A 418 1.21 30.70 -6.55
C THR A 418 2.15 31.64 -5.80
N GLU A 419 1.70 32.14 -4.63
CA GLU A 419 2.54 33.02 -3.78
C GLU A 419 3.79 32.29 -3.24
N THR A 420 3.68 30.98 -2.96
CA THR A 420 4.83 30.11 -2.70
C THR A 420 5.30 29.47 -3.99
N THR A 421 6.59 29.60 -4.29
CA THR A 421 7.19 28.95 -5.47
C THR A 421 7.22 27.43 -5.26
N ILE A 422 6.59 26.69 -6.17
CA ILE A 422 6.55 25.23 -6.12
C ILE A 422 7.52 24.69 -7.16
N PRO A 423 8.60 23.99 -6.76
CA PRO A 423 9.47 23.31 -7.71
C PRO A 423 8.66 22.32 -8.54
N SER A 424 8.88 22.22 -9.86
CA SER A 424 8.29 21.15 -10.69
C SER A 424 9.01 19.83 -10.41
N PHE A 425 8.93 19.39 -9.16
CA PHE A 425 9.47 18.13 -8.68
C PHE A 425 8.52 17.00 -9.12
N ILE A 426 9.03 16.09 -9.96
CA ILE A 426 8.24 14.95 -10.46
C ILE A 426 8.88 13.64 -9.97
N PRO A 427 8.15 12.77 -9.25
CA PRO A 427 8.62 11.45 -8.84
C PRO A 427 9.13 10.57 -10.00
N GLN A 428 8.64 10.81 -11.22
CA GLN A 428 9.02 10.06 -12.43
C GLN A 428 10.43 10.40 -12.96
N LYS A 429 11.00 11.57 -12.62
CA LYS A 429 12.37 11.97 -13.03
C LYS A 429 13.44 11.79 -11.94
N GLN A 430 13.03 11.48 -10.71
CA GLN A 430 13.93 11.04 -9.64
C GLN A 430 13.68 9.58 -9.33
N SER A 431 14.14 8.71 -10.22
CA SER A 431 13.94 7.26 -10.07
C SER A 431 14.49 6.75 -8.75
N ILE A 432 15.48 7.39 -8.11
CA ILE A 432 16.20 6.84 -6.96
C ILE A 432 15.67 7.26 -5.57
N LEU A 433 15.49 8.54 -5.25
CA LEU A 433 14.90 8.95 -3.97
C LEU A 433 13.37 8.85 -4.02
N SER A 434 12.75 8.11 -3.11
CA SER A 434 11.29 8.08 -3.02
C SER A 434 10.77 9.35 -2.31
N THR A 435 9.51 9.71 -2.54
CA THR A 435 8.88 10.82 -1.81
C THR A 435 8.95 10.63 -0.30
N ASN A 436 8.73 9.40 0.18
CA ASN A 436 8.90 9.04 1.58
C ASN A 436 10.35 9.21 2.08
N ALA A 437 11.36 8.87 1.26
CA ALA A 437 12.76 9.01 1.67
C ALA A 437 13.17 10.48 1.84
N VAL A 438 12.66 11.36 0.97
CA VAL A 438 12.85 12.81 1.07
C VAL A 438 12.16 13.35 2.32
N GLU A 439 10.92 12.94 2.57
CA GLU A 439 10.20 13.35 3.77
C GLU A 439 10.91 12.90 5.05
N ASN A 440 11.27 11.61 5.14
CA ASN A 440 11.95 11.05 6.30
C ASN A 440 13.29 11.77 6.56
N PHE A 441 14.05 12.08 5.51
CA PHE A 441 15.26 12.90 5.60
C PHE A 441 15.00 14.26 6.27
N HIS A 442 14.02 15.02 5.78
CA HIS A 442 13.71 16.33 6.34
C HIS A 442 13.28 16.22 7.80
N ARG A 443 12.43 15.24 8.14
CA ARG A 443 11.95 15.02 9.51
C ARG A 443 13.09 14.67 10.47
N GLU A 444 13.95 13.73 10.08
CA GLU A 444 15.13 13.35 10.85
C GLU A 444 16.06 14.56 11.08
N TYR A 445 16.23 15.43 10.08
CA TYR A 445 17.07 16.61 10.21
C TYR A 445 16.43 17.70 11.08
N ILE A 446 15.14 17.97 10.91
CA ILE A 446 14.37 18.93 11.74
C ILE A 446 14.43 18.50 13.22
N GLU A 447 14.25 17.21 13.49
CA GLU A 447 14.34 16.65 14.84
C GLU A 447 15.75 16.87 15.41
N LEU A 448 16.79 16.49 14.66
CA LEU A 448 18.18 16.65 15.11
C LEU A 448 18.54 18.13 15.37
N LEU A 449 18.08 19.06 14.54
CA LEU A 449 18.28 20.51 14.77
C LEU A 449 17.56 20.96 16.04
N SER A 450 16.31 20.55 16.22
CA SER A 450 15.47 20.95 17.35
C SER A 450 16.00 20.42 18.69
N GLU A 451 16.44 19.16 18.75
CA GLU A 451 17.08 18.55 19.91
C GLU A 451 18.36 19.27 20.36
N ASN A 452 19.00 20.00 19.43
CA ASN A 452 20.24 20.72 19.65
C ASN A 452 20.06 22.24 19.68
N GLY A 453 18.82 22.73 19.84
CA GLY A 453 18.52 24.16 19.96
C GLY A 453 18.87 24.99 18.72
N ARG A 454 18.90 24.36 17.53
CA ARG A 454 19.18 25.02 16.26
C ARG A 454 17.88 25.32 15.52
N ASP A 455 17.87 26.43 14.77
CA ASP A 455 16.75 26.77 13.90
C ASP A 455 16.60 25.72 12.79
N SER A 456 15.34 25.38 12.49
CA SER A 456 14.95 24.40 11.48
C SER A 456 13.96 24.95 10.45
N GLN A 457 13.69 26.27 10.47
CA GLN A 457 12.66 26.87 9.61
C GLN A 457 12.91 26.62 8.12
N ILE A 458 14.14 26.81 7.63
CA ILE A 458 14.50 26.55 6.23
C ILE A 458 14.21 25.09 5.82
N ILE A 459 14.47 24.14 6.72
CA ILE A 459 14.23 22.71 6.45
C ILE A 459 12.72 22.42 6.45
N LYS A 460 11.95 23.11 7.29
CA LYS A 460 10.48 23.02 7.30
C LYS A 460 9.87 23.58 6.01
N ASP A 461 10.36 24.73 5.55
CA ASP A 461 9.90 25.36 4.31
C ASP A 461 10.21 24.47 3.10
N SER A 462 11.41 23.86 3.07
CA SER A 462 11.77 22.87 2.04
C SER A 462 10.85 21.63 2.06
N LEU A 463 10.47 21.13 3.24
CA LEU A 463 9.53 20.02 3.36
C LEU A 463 8.11 20.41 2.92
N LEU A 464 7.66 21.62 3.22
CA LEU A 464 6.37 22.14 2.74
C LEU A 464 6.36 22.22 1.20
N ASN A 465 7.44 22.73 0.59
CA ASN A 465 7.58 22.78 -0.87
C ASN A 465 7.53 21.39 -1.50
N HIS A 466 8.16 20.39 -0.87
CA HIS A 466 8.07 18.99 -1.28
C HIS A 466 6.61 18.47 -1.24
N PHE A 467 5.86 18.76 -0.18
CA PHE A 467 4.45 18.38 -0.11
C PHE A 467 3.56 19.08 -1.13
N LEU A 468 3.80 20.37 -1.39
CA LEU A 468 3.08 21.12 -2.42
C LEU A 468 3.35 20.58 -3.83
N ALA A 469 4.58 20.14 -4.11
CA ALA A 469 4.91 19.50 -5.37
C ALA A 469 4.20 18.14 -5.53
N GLU A 470 4.11 17.33 -4.46
CA GLU A 470 3.31 16.09 -4.47
C GLU A 470 1.83 16.38 -4.72
N LEU A 471 1.28 17.42 -4.08
CA LEU A 471 -0.11 17.85 -4.28
C LEU A 471 -0.38 18.22 -5.75
N HIS A 472 0.46 19.09 -6.31
CA HIS A 472 0.41 19.48 -7.72
C HIS A 472 0.47 18.25 -8.65
N PHE A 473 1.35 17.29 -8.37
CA PHE A 473 1.47 16.06 -9.16
C PHE A 473 0.17 15.23 -9.15
N PHE A 474 -0.46 15.05 -7.99
CA PHE A 474 -1.73 14.32 -7.89
C PHE A 474 -2.85 15.03 -8.66
N MET A 475 -2.94 16.36 -8.54
CA MET A 475 -3.93 17.16 -9.26
C MET A 475 -3.75 17.12 -10.78
N LYS A 476 -2.51 17.26 -11.26
CA LYS A 476 -2.16 17.15 -12.68
C LYS A 476 -2.52 15.77 -13.26
N SER A 477 -2.44 14.73 -12.44
CA SER A 477 -2.80 13.35 -12.80
C SER A 477 -4.28 13.03 -12.60
N ALA A 478 -5.12 14.03 -12.27
CA ALA A 478 -6.53 13.88 -11.91
C ALA A 478 -6.79 12.86 -10.77
N ASN A 479 -5.79 12.62 -9.92
CA ASN A 479 -5.90 11.78 -8.74
C ASN A 479 -6.40 12.60 -7.54
N TRP A 480 -7.65 13.02 -7.62
CA TRP A 480 -8.26 13.95 -6.66
C TRP A 480 -8.35 13.40 -5.24
N LYS A 481 -8.44 12.07 -5.08
CA LYS A 481 -8.45 11.42 -3.76
C LYS A 481 -7.12 11.59 -3.04
N ASP A 482 -6.01 11.29 -3.72
CA ASP A 482 -4.68 11.45 -3.13
C ASP A 482 -4.29 12.93 -2.98
N ALA A 483 -4.78 13.79 -3.88
CA ALA A 483 -4.64 15.24 -3.73
C ALA A 483 -5.35 15.75 -2.46
N ASP A 484 -6.57 15.30 -2.20
CA ASP A 484 -7.33 15.70 -1.01
C ASP A 484 -6.67 15.20 0.29
N LEU A 485 -6.21 13.95 0.32
CA LEU A 485 -5.43 13.41 1.44
C LEU A 485 -4.12 14.18 1.68
N LYS A 486 -3.42 14.55 0.60
CA LYS A 486 -2.18 15.35 0.69
C LYS A 486 -2.48 16.77 1.18
N ASN A 487 -3.58 17.38 0.74
CA ASN A 487 -4.03 18.70 1.21
C ASN A 487 -4.26 18.69 2.74
N VAL A 488 -4.98 17.70 3.25
CA VAL A 488 -5.19 17.49 4.69
C VAL A 488 -3.86 17.38 5.44
N ARG A 489 -2.92 16.58 4.91
CA ARG A 489 -1.59 16.43 5.51
C ARG A 489 -0.81 17.74 5.56
N ILE A 490 -0.83 18.53 4.49
CA ILE A 490 -0.19 19.85 4.44
C ILE A 490 -0.79 20.77 5.50
N MET A 491 -2.12 20.79 5.62
CA MET A 491 -2.77 21.63 6.61
C MET A 491 -2.38 21.24 8.04
N LEU A 492 -2.34 19.94 8.35
CA LEU A 492 -1.88 19.46 9.66
C LEU A 492 -0.40 19.77 9.90
N TYR A 493 0.44 19.72 8.86
CA TYR A 493 1.86 20.08 8.93
C TYR A 493 2.07 21.55 9.30
N ILE A 494 1.43 22.48 8.58
CA ILE A 494 1.51 23.93 8.83
C ILE A 494 1.04 24.25 10.26
N ALA A 495 -0.03 23.60 10.70
CA ALA A 495 -0.60 23.79 12.02
C ALA A 495 0.19 23.12 13.16
N ASN A 496 1.25 22.33 12.86
CA ASN A 496 1.97 21.49 13.80
C ASN A 496 1.06 20.50 14.57
N ARG A 497 0.16 19.84 13.83
CA ARG A 497 -0.93 18.99 14.34
C ARG A 497 -1.00 17.61 13.69
N GLU A 498 0.09 17.19 13.04
CA GLU A 498 0.16 15.89 12.35
C GLU A 498 -0.01 14.70 13.31
N LYS A 499 0.48 14.80 14.55
CA LYS A 499 0.34 13.74 15.57
C LYS A 499 -1.11 13.56 16.02
N GLU A 500 -1.83 14.66 16.14
CA GLU A 500 -3.22 14.69 16.56
C GLU A 500 -4.13 14.22 15.43
N GLY A 501 -3.83 14.58 14.19
CA GLY A 501 -4.65 14.24 13.02
C GLY A 501 -5.93 15.08 12.89
N TRP A 502 -6.03 16.20 13.60
CA TRP A 502 -7.16 17.12 13.49
C TRP A 502 -6.71 18.54 13.85
N LEU A 503 -7.36 19.55 13.26
CA LEU A 503 -7.15 20.95 13.61
C LEU A 503 -8.05 21.36 14.78
N ASN A 504 -7.74 22.45 15.48
CA ASN A 504 -8.69 23.10 16.39
C ASN A 504 -8.63 24.63 16.17
N ARG A 505 -9.62 25.38 16.69
CA ARG A 505 -9.73 26.84 16.47
C ARG A 505 -8.37 27.58 16.65
N PRO A 506 -7.64 27.44 17.77
CA PRO A 506 -6.33 28.09 17.93
C PRO A 506 -5.32 27.81 16.81
N HIS A 507 -5.25 26.57 16.32
CA HIS A 507 -4.26 26.20 15.29
C HIS A 507 -4.67 26.63 13.88
N ILE A 508 -5.96 26.92 13.64
CA ILE A 508 -6.41 27.51 12.37
C ILE A 508 -5.87 28.95 12.23
N LYS A 509 -5.63 29.64 13.35
CA LYS A 509 -5.03 30.97 13.33
C LYS A 509 -3.55 30.94 12.94
N ASN A 510 -2.88 29.78 13.04
CA ASN A 510 -1.46 29.63 12.67
C ASN A 510 -1.23 29.61 11.16
N PHE A 511 -2.27 29.38 10.36
CA PHE A 511 -2.12 29.41 8.91
C PHE A 511 -1.79 30.81 8.43
N SER A 512 -0.71 30.92 7.66
CA SER A 512 -0.40 32.13 6.91
C SER A 512 -1.34 32.27 5.72
N CYS A 513 -1.61 33.50 5.28
CA CYS A 513 -2.40 33.69 4.07
C CYS A 513 -1.71 33.21 2.81
N GLN A 514 -0.38 33.29 2.79
CA GLN A 514 0.43 32.76 1.71
C GLN A 514 0.21 31.26 1.52
N ASP A 515 0.21 30.47 2.60
CA ASP A 515 0.00 29.02 2.52
C ASP A 515 -1.41 28.67 2.05
N LEU A 516 -2.43 29.33 2.62
CA LEU A 516 -3.83 29.09 2.27
C LEU A 516 -4.14 29.46 0.82
N ARG A 517 -3.63 30.61 0.36
CA ARG A 517 -3.80 31.04 -1.03
C ARG A 517 -3.03 30.14 -1.99
N THR A 518 -1.84 29.67 -1.62
CA THR A 518 -1.09 28.69 -2.42
C THR A 518 -1.90 27.40 -2.62
N LEU A 519 -2.45 26.83 -1.54
CA LEU A 519 -3.30 25.64 -1.62
C LEU A 519 -4.54 25.90 -2.49
N ASN A 520 -5.23 27.02 -2.26
CA ASN A 520 -6.42 27.39 -3.04
C ASN A 520 -6.11 27.59 -4.53
N THR A 521 -5.04 28.28 -4.87
CA THR A 521 -4.65 28.49 -6.27
C THR A 521 -4.40 27.18 -6.98
N LEU A 522 -3.73 26.21 -6.35
CA LEU A 522 -3.56 24.87 -6.93
C LEU A 522 -4.91 24.19 -7.20
N TRP A 523 -5.81 24.19 -6.23
CA TRP A 523 -7.15 23.61 -6.38
C TRP A 523 -7.93 24.26 -7.51
N VAL A 524 -8.01 25.59 -7.53
CA VAL A 524 -8.75 26.37 -8.53
C VAL A 524 -8.18 26.12 -9.93
N LYS A 525 -6.86 26.18 -10.09
CA LYS A 525 -6.21 26.07 -11.41
C LYS A 525 -6.36 24.68 -12.01
N HIS A 526 -6.13 23.61 -11.24
CA HIS A 526 -6.25 22.25 -11.77
C HIS A 526 -7.69 21.77 -11.96
N SER A 527 -8.63 22.37 -11.24
CA SER A 527 -10.05 22.00 -11.31
C SER A 527 -10.86 22.82 -12.32
N ASP A 528 -10.22 23.69 -13.10
CA ASP A 528 -10.88 24.67 -13.97
C ASP A 528 -11.90 25.55 -13.21
N GLY A 529 -11.51 25.99 -12.02
CA GLY A 529 -12.33 26.83 -11.14
C GLY A 529 -13.39 26.09 -10.32
N LYS A 530 -13.49 24.75 -10.44
CA LYS A 530 -14.54 23.97 -9.79
C LYS A 530 -14.31 23.72 -8.29
N PHE A 531 -13.05 23.63 -7.86
CA PHE A 531 -12.64 23.26 -6.51
C PHE A 531 -11.74 24.34 -5.91
N GLY A 532 -11.76 24.46 -4.57
CA GLY A 532 -10.95 25.41 -3.82
C GLY A 532 -11.72 26.04 -2.66
N PHE A 533 -10.97 26.50 -1.65
CA PHE A 533 -11.56 27.20 -0.49
C PHE A 533 -12.24 28.51 -0.87
N SER A 534 -11.70 29.22 -1.87
CA SER A 534 -12.32 30.43 -2.44
C SER A 534 -13.67 30.12 -3.11
N VAL A 535 -13.77 29.00 -3.84
CA VAL A 535 -15.01 28.53 -4.48
C VAL A 535 -16.05 28.16 -3.42
N GLN A 536 -15.63 27.42 -2.40
CA GLN A 536 -16.44 27.09 -1.23
C GLN A 536 -17.00 28.33 -0.53
N LYS A 537 -16.15 29.35 -0.32
CA LYS A 537 -16.56 30.63 0.26
C LYS A 537 -17.54 31.39 -0.63
N GLN A 538 -17.32 31.44 -1.95
CA GLN A 538 -18.23 32.09 -2.90
C GLN A 538 -19.63 31.47 -2.87
N ILE A 539 -19.73 30.14 -2.75
CA ILE A 539 -21.01 29.43 -2.59
C ILE A 539 -21.71 29.87 -1.29
N LEU A 540 -20.97 30.01 -0.19
CA LEU A 540 -21.51 30.49 1.08
C LEU A 540 -22.00 31.93 0.98
N ASP A 541 -21.17 32.83 0.43
CA ASP A 541 -21.50 34.24 0.26
C ASP A 541 -22.77 34.41 -0.62
N LYS A 542 -22.96 33.54 -1.62
CA LYS A 542 -24.17 33.50 -2.44
C LYS A 542 -25.40 33.11 -1.64
N ILE A 543 -25.32 32.08 -0.80
CA ILE A 543 -26.44 31.65 0.06
C ILE A 543 -26.82 32.75 1.06
N ILE A 544 -25.82 33.39 1.68
CA ILE A 544 -26.01 34.52 2.61
C ILE A 544 -26.77 35.65 1.90
N ALA A 545 -26.36 36.01 0.68
CA ALA A 545 -27.02 37.04 -0.12
C ALA A 545 -28.44 36.65 -0.52
N GLU A 546 -28.66 35.40 -0.95
CA GLU A 546 -29.99 34.87 -1.32
C GLU A 546 -30.97 34.90 -0.13
N ARG A 547 -30.47 34.74 1.10
CA ARG A 547 -31.26 34.84 2.34
C ARG A 547 -31.42 36.26 2.89
N GLY A 548 -30.75 37.26 2.31
CA GLY A 548 -30.77 38.63 2.81
C GLY A 548 -30.11 38.80 4.19
N LEU A 549 -29.20 37.89 4.56
CA LEU A 549 -28.50 37.96 5.84
C LEU A 549 -27.45 39.08 5.80
N PRO A 550 -27.24 39.82 6.90
CA PRO A 550 -26.25 40.89 6.96
C PRO A 550 -24.85 40.31 6.78
N LYS A 551 -23.96 41.06 6.12
CA LYS A 551 -22.53 40.75 6.17
C LYS A 551 -22.06 40.91 7.62
N GLY A 552 -21.62 39.82 8.24
CA GLY A 552 -21.26 39.74 9.65
C GLY A 552 -20.23 38.64 9.90
N GLU A 553 -20.02 38.27 11.16
CA GLU A 553 -19.12 37.17 11.51
C GLU A 553 -19.67 35.84 10.97
N TYR A 554 -18.81 35.08 10.29
CA TYR A 554 -19.21 33.82 9.66
C TYR A 554 -19.72 32.78 10.67
N ASP A 555 -19.36 32.87 11.96
CA ASP A 555 -19.86 31.98 13.02
C ASP A 555 -21.40 32.05 13.11
N GLU A 556 -21.99 33.25 13.17
CA GLU A 556 -23.45 33.44 13.25
C GLU A 556 -24.14 33.07 11.93
N LEU A 557 -23.51 33.40 10.80
CA LEU A 557 -24.08 33.13 9.48
C LEU A 557 -24.13 31.63 9.16
N LEU A 558 -23.14 30.86 9.62
CA LEU A 558 -23.11 29.41 9.44
C LEU A 558 -24.13 28.69 10.31
N ASP A 559 -24.62 29.26 11.40
CA ASP A 559 -25.74 28.67 12.14
C ASP A 559 -27.00 28.55 11.28
N GLU A 560 -27.26 29.55 10.43
CA GLU A 560 -28.44 29.60 9.58
C GLU A 560 -28.22 28.94 8.21
N THR A 561 -27.01 29.00 7.67
CA THR A 561 -26.71 28.63 6.28
C THR A 561 -26.02 27.28 6.11
N TRP A 562 -25.50 26.67 7.20
CA TRP A 562 -24.65 25.48 7.12
C TRP A 562 -25.27 24.35 6.29
N TYR A 563 -26.51 23.94 6.60
CA TYR A 563 -27.09 22.77 5.95
C TYR A 563 -27.27 22.95 4.44
N GLU A 564 -27.69 24.14 4.03
CA GLU A 564 -27.86 24.48 2.62
C GLU A 564 -26.51 24.54 1.90
N TRP A 565 -25.52 25.19 2.52
CA TRP A 565 -24.16 25.27 1.98
C TRP A 565 -23.53 23.89 1.83
N TRP A 566 -23.62 23.09 2.89
CA TRP A 566 -23.08 21.75 2.98
C TRP A 566 -23.73 20.78 1.98
N GLU A 567 -25.04 20.92 1.74
CA GLU A 567 -25.76 20.18 0.69
C GLU A 567 -25.33 20.64 -0.71
N LYS A 568 -25.16 21.94 -0.95
CA LYS A 568 -24.70 22.48 -2.25
C LYS A 568 -23.29 21.99 -2.62
N VAL A 569 -22.34 22.03 -1.69
CA VAL A 569 -20.98 21.52 -1.95
C VAL A 569 -20.89 20.00 -1.84
N ASN A 570 -21.95 19.34 -1.38
CA ASN A 570 -22.07 17.89 -1.27
C ASN A 570 -20.98 17.24 -0.39
N TRP A 571 -20.55 17.91 0.69
CA TRP A 571 -19.44 17.46 1.56
C TRP A 571 -19.70 16.16 2.36
N TYR A 572 -20.87 15.55 2.19
CA TYR A 572 -21.19 14.23 2.75
C TYR A 572 -20.83 13.06 1.86
N ALA A 573 -20.59 13.31 0.57
CA ALA A 573 -20.30 12.26 -0.38
C ALA A 573 -18.79 12.17 -0.65
N GLU A 574 -18.22 10.97 -0.70
CA GLU A 574 -16.80 10.77 -1.06
C GLU A 574 -16.62 10.78 -2.59
N ILE A 575 -16.89 11.90 -3.26
CA ILE A 575 -16.87 11.99 -4.73
C ILE A 575 -15.58 12.64 -5.23
N PHE A 576 -14.60 11.81 -5.55
CA PHE A 576 -13.32 12.26 -6.13
C PHE A 576 -13.32 12.31 -7.66
N ASN A 577 -14.43 11.98 -8.32
CA ASN A 577 -14.55 12.15 -9.76
C ASN A 577 -14.95 13.59 -10.08
N LYS A 578 -14.02 14.40 -10.63
CA LYS A 578 -14.25 15.81 -10.99
C LYS A 578 -15.53 16.06 -11.79
N ASN A 579 -15.92 15.13 -12.67
CA ASN A 579 -17.11 15.28 -13.51
C ASN A 579 -18.43 14.99 -12.77
N LYS A 580 -18.36 14.30 -11.63
CA LYS A 580 -19.53 13.96 -10.80
C LYS A 580 -19.63 14.79 -9.52
N ALA A 581 -18.52 15.31 -9.03
CA ALA A 581 -18.47 16.16 -7.85
C ALA A 581 -19.20 17.48 -8.12
N GLU A 582 -19.79 18.08 -7.10
CA GLU A 582 -20.37 19.42 -7.19
C GLU A 582 -19.29 20.51 -7.18
N GLU A 583 -19.67 21.73 -7.50
CA GLU A 583 -18.81 22.90 -7.33
C GLU A 583 -18.49 23.11 -5.84
N GLY A 584 -17.24 23.44 -5.51
CA GLY A 584 -16.78 23.59 -4.13
C GLY A 584 -16.61 22.27 -3.35
N HIS A 585 -16.86 21.12 -3.97
CA HIS A 585 -16.81 19.82 -3.28
C HIS A 585 -15.45 19.50 -2.64
N LEU A 586 -14.35 19.86 -3.31
CA LEU A 586 -12.99 19.68 -2.81
C LEU A 586 -12.29 21.05 -2.64
N PRO A 587 -11.25 21.14 -1.79
CA PRO A 587 -10.79 20.12 -0.85
C PRO A 587 -11.77 19.88 0.30
N LEU A 588 -11.72 18.68 0.89
CA LEU A 588 -12.30 18.40 2.19
C LEU A 588 -11.38 18.92 3.29
N ALA A 589 -11.95 19.15 4.48
CA ALA A 589 -11.21 19.63 5.63
C ALA A 589 -10.64 18.48 6.51
N PRO A 590 -9.58 18.74 7.28
CA PRO A 590 -8.87 17.73 8.07
C PRO A 590 -9.63 17.39 9.36
N TRP A 591 -10.61 16.49 9.25
CA TRP A 591 -11.46 16.05 10.35
C TRP A 591 -11.04 14.65 10.86
N ASN A 592 -10.50 14.56 12.08
CA ASN A 592 -10.16 13.31 12.80
C ASN A 592 -9.51 12.19 11.92
N THR A 593 -8.26 12.38 11.51
CA THR A 593 -7.54 11.50 10.59
C THR A 593 -6.83 10.32 11.25
N LYS A 594 -7.26 9.85 12.44
CA LYS A 594 -6.63 8.69 13.12
C LYS A 594 -6.58 7.43 12.24
N GLU A 595 -7.36 7.37 11.16
CA GLU A 595 -7.42 6.25 10.22
C GLU A 595 -6.87 6.56 8.81
N ASN A 596 -6.10 7.64 8.62
CA ASN A 596 -5.53 7.97 7.31
C ASN A 596 -6.61 8.20 6.23
N ARG A 597 -7.77 8.72 6.63
CA ARG A 597 -8.94 9.00 5.78
C ARG A 597 -9.34 10.47 5.88
N THR A 598 -9.81 11.02 4.77
CA THR A 598 -10.66 12.22 4.73
C THR A 598 -12.04 11.82 5.22
N VAL A 599 -12.54 12.42 6.31
CA VAL A 599 -13.86 12.05 6.84
C VAL A 599 -14.93 12.93 6.19
N THR A 600 -15.86 12.31 5.48
CA THR A 600 -17.09 12.96 5.02
C THR A 600 -18.17 12.92 6.09
N PHE A 601 -18.98 13.98 6.17
CA PHE A 601 -20.04 14.09 7.17
C PHE A 601 -21.27 13.29 6.76
N ARG A 602 -21.91 12.55 7.68
CA ARG A 602 -23.25 12.01 7.39
C ARG A 602 -24.31 13.07 7.64
N ARG A 603 -25.38 13.09 6.83
CA ARG A 603 -26.54 14.00 6.98
C ARG A 603 -27.20 13.95 8.35
N GLU A 604 -27.04 12.83 9.04
CA GLU A 604 -27.65 12.54 10.33
C GLU A 604 -26.79 13.00 11.52
N GLU A 605 -25.53 13.42 11.30
CA GLU A 605 -24.68 13.89 12.40
C GLU A 605 -24.95 15.38 12.71
N PRO A 606 -25.12 15.75 14.00
CA PRO A 606 -25.26 17.14 14.37
C PRO A 606 -24.00 17.91 13.99
N VAL A 607 -24.22 19.08 13.40
CA VAL A 607 -23.16 20.03 13.08
C VAL A 607 -22.58 20.52 14.40
N THR A 608 -21.35 20.10 14.70
CA THR A 608 -20.69 20.59 15.90
C THR A 608 -20.30 22.05 15.71
N ASP A 609 -20.39 22.86 16.77
CA ASP A 609 -19.98 24.27 16.76
C ASP A 609 -18.56 24.44 16.20
N TRP A 610 -17.71 23.44 16.45
CA TRP A 610 -16.37 23.37 15.94
C TRP A 610 -16.27 23.30 14.39
N ARG A 611 -17.20 22.60 13.71
CA ARG A 611 -17.20 22.50 12.23
C ARG A 611 -17.51 23.85 11.58
N LYS A 612 -18.53 24.54 12.09
CA LYS A 612 -18.90 25.89 11.63
C LYS A 612 -17.74 26.84 11.83
N SER A 613 -17.12 26.78 12.99
CA SER A 613 -16.03 27.68 13.28
C SER A 613 -14.72 27.39 12.58
N PHE A 614 -14.47 26.15 12.17
CA PHE A 614 -13.36 25.90 11.25
C PHE A 614 -13.55 26.65 9.93
N LEU A 615 -14.75 26.57 9.33
CA LEU A 615 -15.03 27.27 8.07
C LEU A 615 -15.03 28.79 8.26
N SER A 616 -15.60 29.28 9.34
CA SER A 616 -15.59 30.69 9.69
C SER A 616 -14.17 31.22 9.85
N ASP A 617 -13.34 30.56 10.66
CA ASP A 617 -11.94 30.94 10.88
C ASP A 617 -11.14 30.86 9.56
N LEU A 618 -11.41 29.87 8.70
CA LEU A 618 -10.75 29.72 7.40
C LEU A 618 -11.18 30.81 6.40
N PHE A 619 -12.48 31.05 6.24
CA PHE A 619 -13.04 32.00 5.29
C PHE A 619 -12.79 33.46 5.69
N SER A 620 -12.65 33.73 6.99
CA SER A 620 -12.25 35.04 7.51
C SER A 620 -10.74 35.25 7.56
N ARG A 621 -9.92 34.20 7.36
CA ARG A 621 -8.47 34.28 7.59
C ARG A 621 -7.77 35.26 6.65
N CYS A 622 -8.19 35.26 5.39
CA CYS A 622 -7.52 35.91 4.27
C CYS A 622 -8.52 36.41 3.25
N ASP A 623 -8.13 37.45 2.52
CA ASP A 623 -8.81 37.78 1.26
C ASP A 623 -8.48 36.69 0.24
N TRP A 624 -9.51 35.96 -0.19
CA TRP A 624 -9.45 34.79 -1.05
C TRP A 624 -9.46 35.13 -2.54
#